data_AF-A0AAD5BJJ8-F1
#
_entry.id   AF-A0AAD5BJJ8-F1
#
_cell.length_a   1.000
_cell.length_b   1.000
_cell.length_c   1.000
_cell.angle_alpha   90.00
_cell.angle_beta   90.00
_cell.angle_gamma   90.00
#
_symmetry.space_group_name_H-M   'P 1'
#
loop_
_entity.id
_entity.type
_entity.pdbx_description
1 polymer ?
#
loop_
_entity_poly.entity_id
_entity_poly.type
_entity_poly.pdbx_seq_one_letter_code
_entity_poly.pdbx_strand_id
1 'polypeptide(L)'
;MSDRLTQLQICLDQLVEQFNATVHYVNIHAKPALLDEDPTSVSNRAATAPAPQSQQQQQQQQQQRSPQSAQQSPKEDANQESKELSKPAEAAEEDFDSTLDELATDIVLKSRQINMLIDSLPGIGVTPEAQMKLISDLSQELKQVEHERQAKIEEKDTLLRKVDDLIKDLATGISQVRS
;
A
#
# COMPACT_ATOMS: atom_id res chain seq x y z
N MET A 1 -16.82 6.65 12.29
CA MET A 1 -15.76 6.26 11.34
C MET A 1 -15.28 7.51 10.59
N SER A 2 -14.42 8.34 11.19
CA SER A 2 -13.93 9.59 10.55
C SER A 2 -12.69 9.38 9.66
N ASP A 3 -12.19 8.16 9.60
CA ASP A 3 -10.89 7.79 9.03
C ASP A 3 -10.81 7.87 7.49
N ARG A 4 -11.89 8.27 6.81
CA ARG A 4 -11.88 8.45 5.35
C ARG A 4 -10.95 9.56 4.89
N LEU A 5 -10.76 10.62 5.69
CA LEU A 5 -9.80 11.68 5.37
C LEU A 5 -8.35 11.18 5.50
N THR A 6 -8.05 10.39 6.55
CA THR A 6 -6.73 9.73 6.70
C THR A 6 -6.46 8.76 5.56
N GLN A 7 -7.45 7.96 5.18
CA GLN A 7 -7.35 7.01 4.06
C GLN A 7 -7.14 7.72 2.73
N LEU A 8 -7.81 8.85 2.49
CA LEU A 8 -7.57 9.68 1.31
C LEU A 8 -6.13 10.22 1.27
N GLN A 9 -5.60 10.69 2.41
CA GLN A 9 -4.20 11.12 2.52
C GLN A 9 -3.23 9.97 2.20
N ILE A 10 -3.42 8.80 2.83
CA ILE A 10 -2.58 7.61 2.58
C ILE A 10 -2.65 7.17 1.11
N CYS A 11 -3.83 7.20 0.48
CA CYS A 11 -3.97 6.87 -0.94
C CYS A 11 -3.29 7.90 -1.85
N LEU A 12 -3.29 9.18 -1.49
CA LEU A 12 -2.57 10.22 -2.24
C LEU A 12 -1.06 10.06 -2.10
N ASP A 13 -0.56 9.79 -0.90
CA ASP A 13 0.87 9.56 -0.64
C ASP A 13 1.37 8.32 -1.41
N GLN A 14 0.61 7.22 -1.40
CA GLN A 14 0.89 6.02 -2.21
C GLN A 14 0.91 6.33 -3.71
N LEU A 15 -0.01 7.15 -4.21
CA LEU A 15 -0.07 7.53 -5.63
C LEU A 15 1.20 8.30 -6.05
N VAL A 16 1.68 9.21 -5.20
CA VAL A 16 2.92 9.97 -5.46
C VAL A 16 4.15 9.06 -5.43
N GLU A 17 4.21 8.11 -4.50
CA GLU A 17 5.27 7.09 -4.45
C GLU A 17 5.28 6.21 -5.71
N GLN A 18 4.10 5.78 -6.17
CA GLN A 18 3.95 4.99 -7.41
C GLN A 18 4.32 5.79 -8.67
N PHE A 19 3.96 7.08 -8.75
CA PHE A 19 4.43 7.94 -9.84
C PHE A 19 5.95 8.05 -9.89
N ASN A 20 6.60 8.26 -8.74
CA ASN A 20 8.05 8.33 -8.67
C ASN A 20 8.71 6.99 -9.05
N ALA A 21 8.19 5.86 -8.55
CA ALA A 21 8.66 4.52 -8.91
C ALA A 21 8.51 4.24 -10.42
N THR A 22 7.38 4.61 -11.03
CA THR A 22 7.12 4.43 -12.47
C THR A 22 8.07 5.28 -13.31
N VAL A 23 8.26 6.56 -12.97
CA VAL A 23 9.21 7.44 -13.68
C VAL A 23 10.65 6.94 -13.51
N HIS A 24 11.03 6.44 -12.34
CA HIS A 24 12.34 5.85 -12.10
C HIS A 24 12.56 4.57 -12.91
N TYR A 25 11.55 3.68 -12.96
CA TYR A 25 11.58 2.45 -13.76
C TYR A 25 11.76 2.76 -15.25
N VAL A 26 10.94 3.67 -15.80
CA VAL A 26 11.07 4.13 -17.19
C VAL A 26 12.46 4.73 -17.44
N ASN A 27 12.97 5.58 -16.55
CA ASN A 27 14.28 6.23 -16.74
C ASN A 27 15.48 5.26 -16.70
N ILE A 28 15.36 4.09 -16.06
CA ILE A 28 16.44 3.08 -16.01
C ILE A 28 16.29 2.02 -17.10
N HIS A 29 15.06 1.58 -17.40
CA HIS A 29 14.80 0.43 -18.26
C HIS A 29 14.35 0.79 -19.68
N ALA A 30 13.92 2.03 -19.95
CA ALA A 30 13.61 2.45 -21.31
C ALA A 30 14.87 2.43 -22.18
N LYS A 31 14.79 1.72 -23.31
CA LYS A 31 15.85 1.71 -24.32
C LYS A 31 15.90 3.07 -25.03
N PRO A 32 17.10 3.59 -25.35
CA PRO A 32 17.20 4.79 -26.17
C PRO A 32 16.61 4.53 -27.56
N ALA A 33 15.75 5.44 -28.03
CA ALA A 33 15.14 5.35 -29.34
C ALA A 33 16.19 5.34 -30.47
N LEU A 34 15.88 4.66 -31.57
CA LEU A 34 16.68 4.71 -32.79
C LEU A 34 16.69 6.14 -33.35
N LEU A 35 17.86 6.60 -33.79
CA LEU A 35 18.10 7.92 -34.35
C LEU A 35 17.82 7.99 -35.86
N ASP A 36 17.76 6.82 -36.50
CA ASP A 36 17.46 6.59 -37.92
C ASP A 36 16.39 5.49 -38.01
N GLU A 37 15.46 5.62 -38.98
CA GLU A 37 14.43 4.61 -39.29
C GLU A 37 15.04 3.23 -39.65
N ASP A 38 16.26 3.23 -40.24
CA ASP A 38 16.99 2.01 -40.54
C ASP A 38 17.71 1.44 -39.29
N PRO A 39 17.28 0.30 -38.72
CA PRO A 39 17.83 -0.22 -37.46
C PRO A 39 19.31 -0.64 -37.56
N THR A 40 19.84 -0.80 -38.77
CA THR A 40 21.25 -1.13 -39.03
C THR A 40 22.12 0.08 -39.38
N SER A 41 21.55 1.30 -39.41
CA SER A 41 22.26 2.55 -39.73
C SER A 41 23.52 2.72 -38.87
N VAL A 42 24.56 3.30 -39.46
CA VAL A 42 25.83 3.58 -38.77
C VAL A 42 25.60 4.49 -37.56
N SER A 43 24.62 5.41 -37.64
CA SER A 43 24.17 6.27 -36.54
C SER A 43 23.69 5.46 -35.33
N ASN A 44 22.80 4.50 -35.57
CA ASN A 44 22.24 3.62 -34.54
C ASN A 44 23.33 2.73 -33.92
N ARG A 45 24.17 2.12 -34.76
CA ARG A 45 25.29 1.25 -34.31
C ARG A 45 26.38 1.99 -33.55
N ALA A 46 26.63 3.26 -33.86
CA ALA A 46 27.57 4.10 -33.11
C ALA A 46 27.01 4.49 -31.74
N ALA A 47 25.71 4.75 -31.64
CA ALA A 47 25.04 5.05 -30.37
C ALA A 47 25.03 3.87 -29.39
N THR A 48 25.01 2.62 -29.87
CA THR A 48 25.10 1.41 -29.03
C THR A 48 26.53 0.86 -28.82
N ALA A 49 27.57 1.55 -29.32
CA ALA A 49 28.94 1.03 -29.26
C ALA A 49 29.58 1.17 -27.86
N PRO A 50 30.23 0.12 -27.31
CA PRO A 50 30.97 0.23 -26.05
C PRO A 50 32.13 1.23 -26.14
N ALA A 51 32.36 1.99 -25.07
CA ALA A 51 33.42 3.01 -25.02
C ALA A 51 34.83 2.41 -25.25
N PRO A 52 35.73 3.10 -25.98
CA PRO A 52 36.96 2.51 -26.54
C PRO A 52 38.10 2.22 -25.54
N GLN A 53 37.86 2.17 -24.22
CA GLN A 53 38.93 1.96 -23.22
C GLN A 53 39.38 0.49 -23.06
N SER A 54 38.66 -0.50 -23.62
CA SER A 54 38.94 -1.92 -23.36
C SER A 54 39.96 -2.59 -24.29
N GLN A 55 40.38 -1.97 -25.39
CA GLN A 55 41.17 -2.66 -26.43
C GLN A 55 42.70 -2.63 -26.25
N GLN A 56 43.24 -1.89 -25.28
CA GLN A 56 44.69 -1.63 -25.23
C GLN A 56 45.55 -2.64 -24.43
N GLN A 57 44.96 -3.65 -23.78
CA GLN A 57 45.70 -4.63 -22.95
C GLN A 57 45.95 -6.02 -23.58
N GLN A 58 45.39 -6.34 -24.76
CA GLN A 58 45.52 -7.69 -25.35
C GLN A 58 46.78 -7.94 -26.20
N GLN A 59 47.74 -7.01 -26.31
CA GLN A 59 48.89 -7.14 -27.21
C GLN A 59 50.25 -7.52 -26.58
N GLN A 60 50.35 -7.81 -25.27
CA GLN A 60 51.66 -8.10 -24.63
C GLN A 60 51.88 -9.54 -24.11
N GLN A 61 50.92 -10.46 -24.20
CA GLN A 61 51.13 -11.86 -23.77
C GLN A 61 51.35 -12.82 -24.96
N GLN A 62 52.50 -12.71 -25.62
CA GLN A 62 52.94 -13.75 -26.55
C GLN A 62 54.47 -13.93 -26.67
N GLN A 63 55.17 -14.05 -25.54
CA GLN A 63 56.51 -14.69 -25.50
C GLN A 63 56.96 -15.09 -24.07
N GLN A 64 56.70 -16.36 -23.69
CA GLN A 64 57.70 -17.36 -23.24
C GLN A 64 57.02 -18.61 -22.62
N ARG A 65 57.73 -19.75 -22.65
CA ARG A 65 57.19 -21.11 -22.40
C ARG A 65 57.43 -21.61 -20.95
N SER A 66 56.42 -22.29 -20.38
CA SER A 66 56.42 -23.63 -19.73
C SER A 66 57.55 -24.09 -18.76
N PRO A 67 57.31 -25.07 -17.85
CA PRO A 67 56.10 -25.40 -17.07
C PRO A 67 56.36 -25.82 -15.58
N GLN A 68 55.28 -26.19 -14.86
CA GLN A 68 55.21 -27.24 -13.81
C GLN A 68 55.62 -26.91 -12.34
N SER A 69 54.64 -26.91 -11.42
CA SER A 69 54.58 -27.76 -10.20
C SER A 69 53.34 -27.48 -9.33
N ALA A 70 53.07 -28.35 -8.34
CA ALA A 70 51.78 -28.47 -7.63
C ALA A 70 51.57 -27.51 -6.43
N GLN A 71 50.29 -27.35 -6.06
CA GLN A 71 49.72 -27.74 -4.74
C GLN A 71 48.80 -26.70 -4.05
N GLN A 72 47.57 -27.17 -3.74
CA GLN A 72 46.59 -26.81 -2.69
C GLN A 72 46.40 -25.36 -2.19
N SER A 73 45.13 -24.95 -2.21
CA SER A 73 44.44 -23.80 -1.60
C SER A 73 44.61 -23.70 -0.06
N PRO A 74 44.19 -22.61 0.67
CA PRO A 74 42.78 -22.12 0.64
C PRO A 74 42.47 -20.63 1.01
N LYS A 75 41.18 -20.24 0.86
CA LYS A 75 40.48 -19.08 1.49
C LYS A 75 40.91 -17.67 1.03
N GLU A 76 40.10 -16.59 1.10
CA GLU A 76 38.66 -16.29 1.31
C GLU A 76 38.50 -14.80 0.84
N ASP A 77 37.41 -14.25 0.28
CA ASP A 77 36.05 -14.73 -0.06
C ASP A 77 35.40 -13.80 -1.16
N ALA A 78 34.07 -13.88 -1.40
CA ALA A 78 33.18 -12.96 -2.13
C ALA A 78 33.31 -12.80 -3.66
N ASN A 79 32.51 -13.58 -4.42
CA ASN A 79 31.83 -13.08 -5.64
C ASN A 79 30.63 -13.98 -6.05
N GLN A 80 29.39 -13.50 -5.84
CA GLN A 80 28.16 -14.08 -6.39
C GLN A 80 27.26 -13.00 -7.02
N GLU A 81 27.81 -12.21 -7.95
CA GLU A 81 27.04 -11.20 -8.69
C GLU A 81 27.45 -11.18 -10.17
N SER A 82 27.24 -12.31 -10.87
CA SER A 82 27.48 -12.44 -12.31
C SER A 82 26.79 -13.68 -12.91
N LYS A 83 25.45 -13.68 -12.99
CA LYS A 83 24.74 -14.67 -13.84
C LYS A 83 23.39 -14.24 -14.42
N GLU A 84 23.21 -12.95 -14.77
CA GLU A 84 22.10 -12.49 -15.62
C GLU A 84 22.58 -11.63 -16.80
N LEU A 85 23.49 -12.17 -17.62
CA LEU A 85 23.73 -11.66 -18.98
C LEU A 85 23.51 -12.78 -20.01
N SER A 86 22.25 -12.99 -20.41
CA SER A 86 21.83 -13.49 -21.74
C SER A 86 20.33 -13.86 -21.80
N LYS A 87 19.44 -12.86 -21.64
CA LYS A 87 18.06 -12.94 -22.19
C LYS A 87 18.08 -12.23 -23.57
N PRO A 88 17.44 -12.77 -24.64
CA PRO A 88 17.40 -12.11 -25.95
C PRO A 88 16.72 -10.74 -25.86
N ALA A 89 17.20 -9.78 -26.65
CA ALA A 89 16.80 -8.37 -26.52
C ALA A 89 15.31 -8.09 -26.76
N GLU A 90 14.62 -8.93 -27.55
CA GLU A 90 13.17 -8.85 -27.81
C GLU A 90 12.34 -9.29 -26.60
N ALA A 91 12.74 -10.35 -25.89
CA ALA A 91 12.03 -10.83 -24.70
C ALA A 91 12.05 -9.81 -23.55
N ALA A 92 13.04 -8.92 -23.53
CA ALA A 92 13.12 -7.81 -22.58
C ALA A 92 12.28 -6.58 -22.97
N GLU A 93 11.74 -6.51 -24.20
CA GLU A 93 10.80 -5.45 -24.61
C GLU A 93 9.36 -5.84 -24.24
N GLU A 94 8.96 -7.09 -24.51
CA GLU A 94 7.68 -7.63 -24.03
C GLU A 94 7.58 -7.57 -22.49
N ASP A 95 8.68 -7.85 -21.76
CA ASP A 95 8.75 -7.70 -20.31
C ASP A 95 8.68 -6.22 -19.82
N PHE A 96 9.09 -5.23 -20.64
CA PHE A 96 9.07 -3.80 -20.28
C PHE A 96 7.70 -3.14 -20.56
N ASP A 97 7.15 -3.35 -21.76
CA ASP A 97 5.86 -2.75 -22.12
C ASP A 97 4.73 -3.34 -21.27
N SER A 98 4.78 -4.64 -20.96
CA SER A 98 3.78 -5.28 -20.08
C SER A 98 3.84 -4.79 -18.62
N THR A 99 5.03 -4.51 -18.09
CA THR A 99 5.18 -3.94 -16.73
C THR A 99 4.81 -2.46 -16.70
N LEU A 100 5.05 -1.72 -17.78
CA LEU A 100 4.56 -0.34 -17.94
C LEU A 100 3.03 -0.28 -17.97
N ASP A 101 2.37 -1.19 -18.69
CA ASP A 101 0.90 -1.31 -18.73
C ASP A 101 0.31 -1.72 -17.37
N GLU A 102 0.99 -2.60 -16.60
CA GLU A 102 0.59 -2.95 -15.23
C GLU A 102 0.65 -1.73 -14.29
N LEU A 103 1.79 -1.00 -14.30
CA LEU A 103 1.99 0.22 -13.51
C LEU A 103 0.97 1.31 -13.87
N ALA A 104 0.71 1.53 -15.16
CA ALA A 104 -0.30 2.46 -15.64
C ALA A 104 -1.72 2.04 -15.20
N THR A 105 -2.02 0.75 -15.23
CA THR A 105 -3.31 0.20 -14.79
C THR A 105 -3.53 0.44 -13.28
N ASP A 106 -2.53 0.18 -12.43
CA ASP A 106 -2.67 0.43 -10.99
C ASP A 106 -2.85 1.92 -10.69
N ILE A 107 -2.08 2.81 -11.33
CA ILE A 107 -2.26 4.28 -11.20
C ILE A 107 -3.70 4.71 -11.56
N VAL A 108 -4.29 4.15 -12.61
CA VAL A 108 -5.68 4.43 -13.00
C VAL A 108 -6.69 3.88 -11.99
N LEU A 109 -6.46 2.66 -11.46
CA LEU A 109 -7.31 2.05 -10.44
C LEU A 109 -7.24 2.83 -9.11
N LYS A 110 -6.06 3.26 -8.68
CA LYS A 110 -5.81 4.13 -7.52
C LYS A 110 -6.49 5.49 -7.68
N SER A 111 -6.39 6.10 -8.86
CA SER A 111 -7.12 7.34 -9.17
C SER A 111 -8.63 7.16 -9.04
N ARG A 112 -9.20 6.05 -9.55
CA ARG A 112 -10.62 5.73 -9.34
C ARG A 112 -10.95 5.51 -7.86
N GLN A 113 -10.08 4.81 -7.11
CA GLN A 113 -10.26 4.60 -5.67
C GLN A 113 -10.27 5.92 -4.88
N ILE A 114 -9.39 6.86 -5.23
CA ILE A 114 -9.34 8.22 -4.66
C ILE A 114 -10.65 8.97 -4.92
N ASN A 115 -11.18 8.94 -6.14
CA ASN A 115 -12.48 9.56 -6.46
C ASN A 115 -13.62 8.93 -5.63
N MET A 116 -13.71 7.60 -5.54
CA MET A 116 -14.70 6.93 -4.70
C MET A 116 -14.55 7.25 -3.20
N LEU A 117 -13.32 7.48 -2.72
CA LEU A 117 -13.08 7.92 -1.35
C LEU A 117 -13.58 9.36 -1.13
N ILE A 118 -13.33 10.27 -2.07
CA ILE A 118 -13.83 11.65 -2.05
C ILE A 118 -15.36 11.68 -2.02
N ASP A 119 -16.02 10.92 -2.91
CA ASP A 119 -17.49 10.81 -2.96
C ASP A 119 -18.07 10.24 -1.65
N SER A 120 -17.30 9.42 -0.93
CA SER A 120 -17.68 8.83 0.36
C SER A 120 -17.38 9.71 1.59
N LEU A 121 -16.83 10.91 1.42
CA LEU A 121 -16.44 11.76 2.55
C LEU A 121 -17.68 12.24 3.35
N PRO A 122 -17.73 11.98 4.67
CA PRO A 122 -18.88 12.39 5.48
C PRO A 122 -18.96 13.91 5.57
N GLY A 123 -20.12 14.47 5.21
CA GLY A 123 -20.35 15.92 5.21
C GLY A 123 -19.91 16.64 3.93
N ILE A 124 -19.48 15.94 2.88
CA ILE A 124 -19.21 16.58 1.58
C ILE A 124 -20.46 17.28 1.07
N GLY A 125 -20.31 18.55 0.65
CA GLY A 125 -21.43 19.41 0.21
C GLY A 125 -22.34 19.98 1.32
N VAL A 126 -22.10 19.66 2.60
CA VAL A 126 -22.88 20.22 3.72
C VAL A 126 -22.26 21.52 4.22
N THR A 127 -23.07 22.56 4.42
CA THR A 127 -22.59 23.83 4.99
C THR A 127 -22.30 23.68 6.49
N PRO A 128 -21.31 24.41 7.06
CA PRO A 128 -20.99 24.33 8.49
C PRO A 128 -22.17 24.75 9.37
N GLU A 129 -23.01 25.68 8.91
CA GLU A 129 -24.24 26.08 9.62
C GLU A 129 -25.27 24.95 9.70
N ALA A 130 -25.48 24.21 8.61
CA ALA A 130 -26.38 23.06 8.60
C ALA A 130 -25.86 21.93 9.49
N GLN A 131 -24.54 21.70 9.48
CA GLN A 131 -23.89 20.73 10.36
C GLN A 131 -24.01 21.13 11.84
N MET A 132 -23.83 22.40 12.19
CA MET A 132 -24.00 22.91 13.56
C MET A 132 -25.44 22.81 14.05
N LYS A 133 -26.43 23.08 13.19
CA LYS A 133 -27.86 22.86 13.51
C LYS A 133 -28.14 21.39 13.78
N LEU A 134 -27.72 20.49 12.89
CA LEU A 134 -27.86 19.05 13.07
C LEU A 134 -27.23 18.55 14.37
N ILE A 135 -26.05 19.07 14.75
CA ILE A 135 -25.41 18.76 16.05
C ILE A 135 -26.25 19.25 17.23
N SER A 136 -26.84 20.45 17.14
CA SER A 136 -27.72 21.00 18.17
C SER A 136 -28.98 20.16 18.34
N ASP A 137 -29.64 19.80 17.23
CA ASP A 137 -30.88 19.04 17.21
C ASP A 137 -30.65 17.63 17.77
N LEU A 138 -29.60 16.92 17.30
CA LEU A 138 -29.20 15.62 17.85
C LEU A 138 -28.81 15.70 19.33
N SER A 139 -28.17 16.80 19.78
CA SER A 139 -27.86 16.99 21.20
C SER A 139 -29.11 17.16 22.06
N GLN A 140 -30.16 17.79 21.53
CA GLN A 140 -31.44 17.93 22.21
C GLN A 140 -32.21 16.60 22.24
N GLU A 141 -32.23 15.86 21.13
CA GLU A 141 -32.83 14.52 21.04
C GLU A 141 -32.16 13.55 22.03
N LEU A 142 -30.82 13.52 22.09
CA LEU A 142 -30.08 12.66 23.01
C LEU A 142 -30.42 12.97 24.48
N LYS A 143 -30.58 14.25 24.84
CA LYS A 143 -31.02 14.65 26.20
C LYS A 143 -32.42 14.15 26.52
N GLN A 144 -33.35 14.19 25.56
CA GLN A 144 -34.71 13.69 25.74
C GLN A 144 -34.72 12.17 25.92
N VAL A 145 -34.01 11.44 25.06
CA VAL A 145 -33.87 9.97 25.15
C VAL A 145 -33.21 9.56 26.47
N GLU A 146 -32.22 10.29 26.96
CA GLU A 146 -31.57 9.99 28.24
C GLU A 146 -32.50 10.25 29.44
N HIS A 147 -33.34 11.27 29.39
CA HIS A 147 -34.38 11.51 30.41
C HIS A 147 -35.43 10.38 30.42
N GLU A 148 -35.87 9.91 29.26
CA GLU A 148 -36.79 8.77 29.14
C GLU A 148 -36.16 7.47 29.64
N ARG A 149 -34.89 7.24 29.30
CA ARG A 149 -34.09 6.12 29.82
C ARG A 149 -34.01 6.16 31.35
N GLN A 150 -33.73 7.32 31.94
CA GLN A 150 -33.65 7.49 33.39
C GLN A 150 -34.99 7.19 34.07
N ALA A 151 -36.10 7.75 33.57
CA ALA A 151 -37.44 7.46 34.08
C ALA A 151 -37.80 5.97 34.00
N LYS A 152 -37.40 5.28 32.92
CA LYS A 152 -37.59 3.82 32.77
C LYS A 152 -36.74 3.00 33.73
N ILE A 153 -35.54 3.47 34.08
CA ILE A 153 -34.70 2.83 35.11
C ILE A 153 -35.35 2.96 36.49
N GLU A 154 -35.90 4.13 36.83
CA GLU A 154 -36.60 4.37 38.11
C GLU A 154 -37.89 3.54 38.25
N GLU A 155 -38.68 3.42 37.17
CA GLU A 155 -39.84 2.52 37.11
C GLU A 155 -39.41 1.06 37.31
N LYS A 156 -38.37 0.60 36.61
CA LYS A 156 -37.80 -0.74 36.75
C LYS A 156 -37.31 -1.02 38.17
N ASP A 157 -36.57 -0.10 38.80
CA ASP A 157 -36.07 -0.26 40.18
C ASP A 157 -37.22 -0.30 41.20
N THR A 158 -38.27 0.48 40.98
CA THR A 158 -39.48 0.47 41.82
C THR A 158 -40.23 -0.86 41.71
N LEU A 159 -40.35 -1.42 40.50
CA LEU A 159 -40.96 -2.74 40.28
C LEU A 159 -40.10 -3.87 40.86
N LEU A 160 -38.77 -3.79 40.70
CA LEU A 160 -37.83 -4.78 41.22
C LEU A 160 -37.93 -4.88 42.76
N ARG A 161 -37.93 -3.74 43.47
CA ARG A 161 -38.14 -3.74 44.94
C ARG A 161 -39.44 -4.41 45.37
N LYS A 162 -40.56 -4.16 44.67
CA LYS A 162 -41.86 -4.80 44.97
C LYS A 162 -41.80 -6.32 44.81
N VAL A 163 -41.08 -6.81 43.80
CA VAL A 163 -40.88 -8.26 43.59
C VAL A 163 -39.96 -8.84 44.67
N ASP A 164 -38.86 -8.16 45.03
CA ASP A 164 -37.96 -8.58 46.11
C ASP A 164 -38.70 -8.68 47.45
N ASP A 165 -39.58 -7.73 47.76
CA ASP A 165 -40.35 -7.73 49.01
C ASP A 165 -41.39 -8.86 49.02
N LEU A 166 -42.10 -9.12 47.91
CA LEU A 166 -42.97 -10.30 47.77
C LEU A 166 -42.20 -11.63 47.93
N ILE A 167 -40.94 -11.70 47.47
CA ILE A 167 -40.08 -12.89 47.65
C ILE A 167 -39.68 -13.05 49.12
N LYS A 168 -39.37 -11.96 49.84
CA LYS A 168 -39.08 -11.99 51.28
C LYS A 168 -40.30 -12.41 52.11
N ASP A 169 -41.48 -11.89 51.78
CA ASP A 169 -42.74 -12.24 52.43
C ASP A 169 -43.08 -13.72 52.22
N LEU A 170 -42.92 -14.23 51.00
CA LEU A 170 -43.08 -15.66 50.69
C LEU A 170 -42.06 -16.52 51.46
N ALA A 171 -40.78 -16.12 51.49
CA ALA A 171 -39.74 -16.87 52.18
C ALA A 171 -39.93 -16.90 53.71
N THR A 172 -40.34 -15.78 54.31
CA THR A 172 -40.66 -15.70 55.74
C THR A 172 -41.93 -16.48 56.08
N GLY A 173 -42.97 -16.41 55.25
CA GLY A 173 -44.17 -17.23 55.39
C GLY A 173 -43.88 -18.74 55.35
N ILE A 174 -43.08 -19.20 54.38
CA ILE A 174 -42.62 -20.60 54.30
C ILE A 174 -41.79 -20.98 55.54
N SER A 175 -40.94 -20.08 56.02
CA SER A 175 -40.15 -20.32 57.24
C SER A 175 -41.02 -20.46 58.50
N GLN A 176 -42.06 -19.63 58.64
CA GLN A 176 -42.97 -19.67 59.78
C GLN A 176 -43.90 -20.90 59.77
N VAL A 177 -44.32 -21.37 58.59
CA VAL A 177 -45.15 -22.59 58.46
C VAL A 177 -44.35 -23.88 58.68
N ARG A 178 -43.01 -23.83 58.58
CA ARG A 178 -42.12 -24.99 58.72
C ARG A 178 -41.46 -25.11 60.10
N SER A 179 -41.58 -24.09 60.95
CA SER A 179 -41.06 -24.07 62.33
C SER A 179 -42.10 -24.48 63.36
#